data_AF-A0A7C5IC59-F1
#
_entry.id   AF-A0A7C5IC59-F1
#
_cell.length_a   1.000
_cell.length_b   1.000
_cell.length_c   1.000
_cell.angle_alpha   90.00
_cell.angle_beta   90.00
_cell.angle_gamma   90.00
#
_symmetry.space_group_name_H-M   'P 1'
#
loop_
_entity.id
_entity.type
_entity.pdbx_description
1 polymer ?
#
loop_
_entity_poly.entity_id
_entity_poly.type
_entity_poly.pdbx_seq_one_letter_code
_entity_poly.pdbx_strand_id
1 'polypeptide(L)'
;LDLKREYNVKLVDLNNDDYEEVEAFDSRFNRIPFKVAKTVLESDYIISSAVLKTHDTVIATMAIKNIVVGSLIHKKRIHQGYPATNLNIYKISRYVWPKLAIIDGFVAMEGRGPESGEPVDMKIAIASNDPLAADVVGAYIMGFNPEEIGYLHYCRRMNLGEGDLNKIQVVGEDIDKVKRKFRPHPSYEAQKKWMIEEELLSRLLI
;
A
#
# COMPACT_ATOMS: atom_id res chain seq x y z
N LEU A 1 -2.39 -22.11 -17.23
CA LEU A 1 -3.32 -21.65 -16.19
C LEU A 1 -4.72 -21.67 -16.79
N ASP A 2 -5.59 -22.55 -16.32
CA ASP A 2 -6.91 -22.79 -16.92
C ASP A 2 -7.79 -21.53 -16.89
N LEU A 3 -7.74 -20.80 -15.77
CA LEU A 3 -8.41 -19.50 -15.61
C LEU A 3 -8.00 -18.47 -16.67
N LYS A 4 -6.75 -18.50 -17.16
CA LYS A 4 -6.30 -17.58 -18.21
C LYS A 4 -7.08 -17.78 -19.51
N ARG A 5 -7.32 -19.05 -19.86
CA ARG A 5 -8.02 -19.45 -21.09
C ARG A 5 -9.52 -19.22 -20.96
N GLU A 6 -10.08 -19.56 -19.80
CA GLU A 6 -11.50 -19.40 -19.49
C GLU A 6 -11.94 -17.94 -19.57
N TYR A 7 -11.22 -17.03 -18.90
CA TYR A 7 -11.57 -15.61 -18.85
C TYR A 7 -10.91 -14.76 -19.94
N ASN A 8 -10.18 -15.38 -20.87
CA ASN A 8 -9.42 -14.69 -21.93
C ASN A 8 -8.58 -13.51 -21.41
N VAL A 9 -7.83 -13.72 -20.32
CA VAL A 9 -7.01 -12.68 -19.69
C VAL A 9 -5.54 -12.78 -20.10
N LYS A 10 -4.86 -11.63 -20.18
CA LYS A 10 -3.41 -11.57 -20.38
C LYS A 10 -2.71 -11.51 -19.02
N LEU A 11 -1.71 -12.38 -18.82
CA LEU A 11 -0.77 -12.25 -17.71
C LEU A 11 0.48 -11.57 -18.24
N VAL A 12 0.90 -10.50 -17.57
CA VAL A 12 2.03 -9.67 -17.95
C VAL A 12 3.01 -9.64 -16.79
N ASP A 13 4.28 -9.91 -17.08
CA ASP A 13 5.36 -9.65 -16.12
C ASP A 13 5.84 -8.22 -16.33
N LEU A 14 5.45 -7.32 -15.42
CA LEU A 14 5.78 -5.91 -15.48
C LEU A 14 7.29 -5.63 -15.37
N ASN A 15 8.13 -6.60 -14.94
CA ASN A 15 9.58 -6.42 -14.93
C ASN A 15 10.18 -6.35 -16.35
N ASN A 16 9.46 -6.84 -17.37
CA ASN A 16 9.88 -6.81 -18.77
C ASN A 16 9.11 -5.77 -19.60
N ASP A 17 8.35 -4.91 -18.95
CA ASP A 17 7.57 -3.87 -19.63
C ASP A 17 8.45 -2.67 -20.03
N ASP A 18 7.97 -1.87 -20.98
CA ASP A 18 8.50 -0.52 -21.15
C ASP A 18 8.18 0.32 -19.91
N TYR A 19 8.92 1.41 -19.69
CA TYR A 19 8.74 2.24 -18.50
C TYR A 19 8.82 3.74 -18.78
N GLU A 20 8.28 4.50 -17.84
CA GLU A 20 8.60 5.91 -17.65
C GLU A 20 9.34 6.09 -16.31
N GLU A 21 10.16 7.13 -16.22
CA GLU A 21 10.86 7.47 -14.99
C GLU A 21 10.04 8.45 -14.14
N VAL A 22 9.69 8.01 -12.93
CA VAL A 22 9.08 8.85 -11.90
C VAL A 22 10.15 9.24 -10.88
N GLU A 23 10.31 10.53 -10.64
CA GLU A 23 11.23 11.02 -9.62
C GLU A 23 10.70 10.73 -8.21
N ALA A 24 11.53 10.15 -7.35
CA ALA A 24 11.32 10.08 -5.91
C ALA A 24 12.67 10.20 -5.18
N PHE A 25 12.83 9.60 -4.01
CA PHE A 25 13.96 9.92 -3.13
C PHE A 25 14.80 8.71 -2.72
N ASP A 26 16.11 8.89 -2.56
CA ASP A 26 16.97 7.94 -1.85
C ASP A 26 16.86 8.10 -0.33
N SER A 27 17.62 7.30 0.43
CA SER A 27 17.64 7.34 1.90
C SER A 27 18.17 8.65 2.51
N ARG A 28 18.83 9.50 1.70
CA ARG A 28 19.32 10.83 2.07
C ARG A 28 18.43 11.95 1.50
N PHE A 29 17.29 11.59 0.92
CA PHE A 29 16.37 12.50 0.25
C PHE A 29 16.93 13.20 -1.01
N ASN A 30 17.96 12.63 -1.65
CA ASN A 30 18.34 13.06 -2.99
C ASN A 30 17.31 12.51 -3.99
N ARG A 31 17.01 13.32 -5.01
CA ARG A 31 16.10 12.93 -6.10
C ARG A 31 16.74 11.81 -6.93
N ILE A 32 16.02 10.72 -7.11
CA ILE A 32 16.44 9.57 -7.93
C ILE A 32 15.26 9.09 -8.80
N PRO A 33 15.53 8.53 -10.00
CA PRO A 33 14.48 7.99 -10.86
C PRO A 33 14.03 6.60 -10.40
N PHE A 34 12.72 6.35 -10.50
CA PHE A 34 12.08 5.05 -10.35
C PHE A 34 11.41 4.67 -11.67
N LYS A 35 11.69 3.46 -12.16
CA LYS A 35 11.09 2.95 -13.40
C LYS A 35 9.71 2.37 -13.12
N VAL A 36 8.67 3.01 -13.63
CA VAL A 36 7.27 2.59 -13.50
C VAL A 36 6.78 2.04 -14.83
N ALA A 37 6.21 0.84 -14.82
CA ALA A 37 5.76 0.13 -16.02
C ALA A 37 4.68 0.91 -16.78
N LYS A 38 4.86 1.06 -18.10
CA LYS A 38 3.94 1.79 -18.98
C LYS A 38 2.54 1.19 -18.98
N THR A 39 2.42 -0.14 -18.96
CA THR A 39 1.12 -0.81 -18.89
C THR A 39 0.28 -0.28 -17.72
N VAL A 40 0.89 0.01 -16.56
CA VAL A 40 0.18 0.55 -15.41
C VAL A 40 -0.15 2.03 -15.60
N LEU A 41 0.79 2.82 -16.11
CA LEU A 41 0.61 4.27 -16.32
C LEU A 41 -0.44 4.60 -17.40
N GLU A 42 -0.51 3.77 -18.44
CA GLU A 42 -1.43 3.94 -19.58
C GLU A 42 -2.79 3.27 -19.34
N SER A 43 -2.98 2.60 -18.20
CA SER A 43 -4.25 1.96 -17.87
C SER A 43 -5.32 2.98 -17.50
N ASP A 44 -6.45 2.96 -18.21
CA ASP A 44 -7.61 3.80 -17.87
C ASP A 44 -8.23 3.45 -16.52
N TYR A 45 -8.09 2.19 -16.08
CA TYR A 45 -8.69 1.68 -14.86
C TYR A 45 -7.83 0.60 -14.22
N ILE A 46 -7.33 0.88 -13.01
CA ILE A 46 -6.51 -0.06 -12.25
C ILE A 46 -7.34 -0.63 -11.11
N ILE A 47 -7.40 -1.96 -11.03
CA ILE A 47 -7.98 -2.70 -9.91
C ILE A 47 -6.84 -3.30 -9.09
N SER A 48 -6.77 -2.97 -7.80
CA SER A 48 -5.87 -3.66 -6.87
C SER A 48 -6.59 -4.87 -6.26
N SER A 49 -5.97 -6.04 -6.35
CA SER A 49 -6.30 -7.21 -5.54
C SER A 49 -5.14 -7.47 -4.59
N ALA A 50 -5.30 -7.13 -3.31
CA ALA A 50 -4.25 -7.20 -2.30
C ALA A 50 -4.64 -8.15 -1.16
N VAL A 51 -3.65 -8.61 -0.39
CA VAL A 51 -3.85 -9.41 0.83
C VAL A 51 -3.73 -8.51 2.05
N LEU A 52 -4.60 -8.70 3.04
CA LEU A 52 -4.51 -8.06 4.34
C LEU A 52 -3.30 -8.60 5.13
N LYS A 53 -2.19 -7.83 5.25
CA LYS A 53 -0.99 -8.33 5.91
C LYS A 53 -0.08 -7.30 6.58
N THR A 54 0.67 -7.76 7.58
CA THR A 54 1.79 -7.01 8.19
C THR A 54 2.99 -6.90 7.24
N HIS A 55 3.87 -5.93 7.52
CA HIS A 55 5.10 -5.69 6.78
C HIS A 55 6.24 -5.32 7.72
N ASP A 56 7.47 -5.58 7.28
CA ASP A 56 8.72 -5.25 7.97
C ASP A 56 9.19 -3.78 7.82
N THR A 57 8.54 -2.99 6.96
CA THR A 57 8.97 -1.64 6.55
C THR A 57 7.89 -0.56 6.71
N VAL A 58 6.62 -0.91 6.51
CA VAL A 58 5.50 0.04 6.46
C VAL A 58 4.33 -0.35 7.38
N ILE A 59 4.59 -1.18 8.38
CA ILE A 59 3.69 -1.77 9.38
C ILE A 59 2.70 -2.76 8.77
N ALA A 60 1.94 -2.32 7.76
CA ALA A 60 0.99 -3.14 7.03
C ALA A 60 0.90 -2.70 5.56
N THR A 61 0.52 -3.63 4.70
CA THR A 61 0.37 -3.40 3.26
C THR A 61 -0.94 -3.96 2.77
N MET A 62 -1.60 -3.18 1.92
CA MET A 62 -2.87 -3.54 1.26
C MET A 62 -2.84 -2.97 -0.17
N ALA A 63 -3.89 -2.28 -0.62
CA ALA A 63 -4.15 -1.97 -2.01
C ALA A 63 -3.19 -0.93 -2.61
N ILE A 64 -2.93 0.18 -1.91
CA ILE A 64 -2.11 1.26 -2.46
C ILE A 64 -0.69 0.77 -2.71
N LYS A 65 -0.05 0.18 -1.68
CA LYS A 65 1.31 -0.35 -1.81
C LYS A 65 1.41 -1.52 -2.79
N ASN A 66 0.36 -2.33 -2.93
CA ASN A 66 0.31 -3.42 -3.92
C ASN A 66 0.53 -2.89 -5.33
N ILE A 67 -0.21 -1.86 -5.74
CA ILE A 67 -0.05 -1.25 -7.07
C ILE A 67 1.27 -0.49 -7.16
N VAL A 68 1.59 0.34 -6.18
CA VAL A 68 2.83 1.15 -6.21
C VAL A 68 4.05 0.28 -6.38
N VAL A 69 4.25 -0.72 -5.52
CA VAL A 69 5.43 -1.58 -5.57
C VAL A 69 5.35 -2.59 -6.72
N GLY A 70 4.15 -3.04 -7.09
CA GLY A 70 3.93 -3.94 -8.22
C GLY A 70 4.19 -3.30 -9.58
N SER A 71 4.03 -1.97 -9.68
CA SER A 71 4.30 -1.21 -10.92
C SER A 71 5.78 -0.95 -11.20
N LEU A 72 6.68 -1.23 -10.24
CA LEU A 72 8.11 -0.93 -10.36
C LEU A 72 8.88 -2.08 -11.01
N ILE A 73 9.60 -1.79 -12.10
CA ILE A 73 10.50 -2.75 -12.77
C ILE A 73 11.64 -3.22 -11.84
N HIS A 74 12.06 -2.38 -10.90
CA HIS A 74 13.09 -2.71 -9.91
C HIS A 74 12.58 -2.43 -8.50
N LYS A 75 11.55 -3.18 -8.09
CA LYS A 75 10.84 -2.96 -6.81
C LYS A 75 11.75 -2.83 -5.58
N LYS A 76 12.89 -3.53 -5.53
CA LYS A 76 13.84 -3.44 -4.40
C LYS A 76 14.38 -2.03 -4.16
N ARG A 77 14.41 -1.18 -5.20
CA ARG A 77 14.89 0.20 -5.12
C ARG A 77 14.00 1.07 -4.21
N ILE A 78 12.76 0.64 -3.92
CA ILE A 78 11.85 1.38 -3.03
C ILE A 78 12.33 1.37 -1.57
N HIS A 79 13.14 0.39 -1.18
CA HIS A 79 13.63 0.24 0.19
C HIS A 79 14.78 1.22 0.46
N GLN A 80 14.42 2.43 0.92
CA GLN A 80 15.33 3.54 1.19
C GLN A 80 15.35 3.92 2.68
N GLY A 81 15.07 2.97 3.56
CA GLY A 81 14.81 3.22 4.98
C GLY A 81 13.37 3.69 5.25
N TYR A 82 12.92 3.66 6.51
CA TYR A 82 11.51 3.89 6.84
C TYR A 82 10.97 5.24 6.35
N PRO A 83 11.68 6.39 6.52
CA PRO A 83 11.15 7.68 6.07
C PRO A 83 10.98 7.78 4.55
N ALA A 84 12.07 7.59 3.80
CA ALA A 84 12.04 7.72 2.35
C ALA A 84 11.16 6.64 1.69
N THR A 85 11.11 5.41 2.22
CA THR A 85 10.23 4.37 1.67
C THR A 85 8.75 4.77 1.76
N ASN A 86 8.29 5.26 2.92
CA ASN A 86 6.90 5.69 3.09
C ASN A 86 6.58 6.92 2.22
N LEU A 87 7.49 7.90 2.16
CA LEU A 87 7.33 9.07 1.30
C LEU A 87 7.28 8.69 -0.19
N ASN A 88 8.15 7.78 -0.63
CA ASN A 88 8.19 7.33 -2.02
C ASN A 88 6.94 6.55 -2.41
N ILE A 89 6.39 5.73 -1.51
CA ILE A 89 5.14 5.02 -1.80
C ILE A 89 4.02 6.02 -2.06
N TYR A 90 3.89 7.05 -1.22
CA TYR A 90 2.94 8.14 -1.46
C TYR A 90 3.25 8.90 -2.77
N LYS A 91 4.52 9.26 -3.02
CA LYS A 91 4.87 10.07 -4.19
C LYS A 91 4.56 9.34 -5.50
N ILE A 92 4.83 8.04 -5.54
CA ILE A 92 4.57 7.19 -6.71
C ILE A 92 3.07 6.87 -6.82
N SER A 93 2.33 6.73 -5.72
CA SER A 93 0.89 6.42 -5.77
C SER A 93 0.08 7.44 -6.55
N ARG A 94 0.52 8.71 -6.60
CA ARG A 94 -0.08 9.78 -7.41
C ARG A 94 -0.13 9.50 -8.91
N TYR A 95 0.73 8.60 -9.41
CA TYR A 95 0.81 8.23 -10.83
C TYR A 95 0.07 6.92 -11.13
N VAL A 96 -0.12 6.07 -10.13
CA VAL A 96 -0.64 4.70 -10.29
C VAL A 96 -1.78 4.42 -9.29
N TRP A 97 -2.62 5.42 -9.04
CA TRP A 97 -3.69 5.31 -8.05
C TRP A 97 -4.77 4.32 -8.52
N PRO A 98 -5.05 3.23 -7.77
CA PRO A 98 -6.11 2.30 -8.15
C PRO A 98 -7.49 2.95 -8.05
N LYS A 99 -8.37 2.64 -9.02
CA LYS A 99 -9.77 3.09 -9.04
C LYS A 99 -10.71 2.13 -8.28
N LEU A 100 -10.25 0.90 -8.02
CA LEU A 100 -10.92 -0.06 -7.17
C LEU A 100 -9.89 -0.83 -6.35
N ALA A 101 -10.01 -0.75 -5.03
CA ALA A 101 -9.29 -1.58 -4.09
C ALA A 101 -10.16 -2.78 -3.70
N ILE A 102 -9.60 -3.98 -3.80
CA ILE A 102 -10.13 -5.21 -3.25
C ILE A 102 -9.04 -5.79 -2.36
N ILE A 103 -9.34 -5.92 -1.07
CA ILE A 103 -8.46 -6.51 -0.07
C ILE A 103 -9.07 -7.85 0.32
N ASP A 104 -8.41 -8.91 -0.10
CA ASP A 104 -8.70 -10.28 0.29
C ASP A 104 -8.13 -10.52 1.70
N GLY A 105 -9.05 -10.65 2.65
CA GLY A 105 -8.78 -11.05 4.02
C GLY A 105 -9.38 -12.42 4.33
N PHE A 106 -9.55 -13.31 3.34
CA PHE A 106 -10.00 -14.67 3.63
C PHE A 106 -8.96 -15.36 4.53
N VAL A 107 -7.71 -15.36 4.08
CA VAL A 107 -6.52 -15.66 4.89
C VAL A 107 -5.58 -14.46 4.87
N ALA A 108 -5.53 -13.75 5.98
CA ALA A 108 -4.61 -12.64 6.22
C ALA A 108 -3.25 -13.13 6.73
N MET A 109 -2.30 -12.22 6.96
CA MET A 109 -0.97 -12.56 7.50
C MET A 109 -0.51 -11.59 8.59
N GLU A 110 -0.05 -12.13 9.72
CA GLU A 110 0.52 -11.37 10.83
C GLU A 110 1.97 -11.72 11.14
N GLY A 111 2.62 -10.96 12.02
CA GLY A 111 3.98 -11.20 12.46
C GLY A 111 5.01 -10.84 11.40
N ARG A 112 5.88 -11.80 11.03
CA ARG A 112 7.05 -11.60 10.15
C ARG A 112 6.71 -11.47 8.66
N GLY A 113 5.62 -10.76 8.33
CA GLY A 113 5.29 -10.37 6.96
C GLY A 113 6.35 -9.40 6.37
N PRO A 114 6.49 -9.33 5.04
CA PRO A 114 5.55 -9.86 4.05
C PRO A 114 5.84 -11.30 3.59
N GLU A 115 6.95 -11.91 4.01
CA GLU A 115 7.41 -13.21 3.48
C GLU A 115 7.26 -14.37 4.48
N SER A 116 7.45 -14.14 5.78
CA SER A 116 7.56 -15.19 6.80
C SER A 116 6.54 -15.04 7.93
N GLY A 117 5.40 -14.40 7.64
CA GLY A 117 4.32 -14.22 8.61
C GLY A 117 3.52 -15.50 8.87
N GLU A 118 2.62 -15.43 9.84
CA GLU A 118 1.69 -16.50 10.17
C GLU A 118 0.30 -16.19 9.60
N PRO A 119 -0.42 -17.20 9.08
CA PRO A 119 -1.75 -17.01 8.53
C PRO A 119 -2.76 -16.66 9.63
N VAL A 120 -3.68 -15.74 9.31
CA VAL A 120 -4.80 -15.35 10.18
C VAL A 120 -6.11 -15.57 9.43
N ASP A 121 -6.92 -16.49 9.93
CA ASP A 121 -8.26 -16.76 9.39
C ASP A 121 -9.20 -15.62 9.78
N MET A 122 -9.45 -14.71 8.83
CA MET A 122 -10.26 -13.51 9.02
C MET A 122 -11.61 -13.61 8.30
N LYS A 123 -11.68 -14.31 7.15
CA LYS A 123 -12.90 -14.52 6.34
C LYS A 123 -13.65 -13.24 5.96
N ILE A 124 -12.90 -12.17 5.69
CA ILE A 124 -13.47 -10.90 5.24
C ILE A 124 -12.95 -10.54 3.85
N ALA A 125 -13.67 -9.66 3.18
CA ALA A 125 -13.17 -8.91 2.04
C ALA A 125 -13.54 -7.44 2.23
N ILE A 126 -12.63 -6.53 1.85
CA ILE A 126 -12.87 -5.09 1.87
C ILE A 126 -12.80 -4.62 0.43
N ALA A 127 -13.79 -3.85 -0.02
CA ALA A 127 -13.78 -3.26 -1.35
C ALA A 127 -14.19 -1.79 -1.29
N SER A 128 -13.50 -0.95 -2.06
CA SER A 128 -13.79 0.49 -2.14
C SER A 128 -13.28 1.08 -3.44
N ASN A 129 -13.98 2.08 -3.97
CA ASN A 129 -13.47 2.96 -5.02
C ASN A 129 -12.52 4.04 -4.47
N ASP A 130 -12.46 4.22 -3.15
CA ASP A 130 -11.42 4.95 -2.45
C ASP A 130 -10.43 3.96 -1.82
N PRO A 131 -9.23 3.79 -2.42
CA PRO A 131 -8.25 2.84 -1.91
C PRO A 131 -7.60 3.29 -0.59
N LEU A 132 -7.60 4.59 -0.28
CA LEU A 132 -7.13 5.05 1.03
C LEU A 132 -8.13 4.64 2.11
N ALA A 133 -9.43 4.81 1.86
CA ALA A 133 -10.47 4.37 2.80
C ALA A 133 -10.40 2.85 3.03
N ALA A 134 -10.22 2.05 1.97
CA ALA A 134 -10.05 0.60 2.10
C ALA A 134 -8.82 0.22 2.94
N ASP A 135 -7.67 0.83 2.67
CA ASP A 135 -6.43 0.55 3.41
C ASP A 135 -6.53 1.03 4.88
N VAL A 136 -7.22 2.14 5.15
CA VAL A 136 -7.48 2.63 6.53
C VAL A 136 -8.39 1.69 7.30
N VAL A 137 -9.48 1.22 6.70
CA VAL A 137 -10.36 0.21 7.31
C VAL A 137 -9.60 -1.10 7.55
N GLY A 138 -8.81 -1.56 6.58
CA GLY A 138 -7.99 -2.76 6.74
C GLY A 138 -6.97 -2.63 7.86
N ALA A 139 -6.26 -1.49 7.94
CA ALA A 139 -5.33 -1.20 9.04
C ALA A 139 -6.02 -1.23 10.41
N TYR A 140 -7.19 -0.61 10.50
CA TYR A 140 -8.00 -0.60 11.72
C TYR A 140 -8.44 -2.00 12.15
N ILE A 141 -8.94 -2.80 11.21
CA ILE A 141 -9.40 -4.18 11.44
C ILE A 141 -8.25 -5.08 11.91
N MET A 142 -7.02 -4.87 11.41
CA MET A 142 -5.82 -5.55 11.91
C MET A 142 -5.37 -5.08 13.32
N GLY A 143 -6.03 -4.05 13.88
CA GLY A 143 -5.70 -3.49 15.19
C GLY A 143 -4.55 -2.49 15.16
N PHE A 144 -4.17 -1.95 14.00
CA PHE A 144 -3.20 -0.87 13.88
C PHE A 144 -3.89 0.49 13.88
N ASN A 145 -3.18 1.51 14.37
CA ASN A 145 -3.57 2.90 14.15
C ASN A 145 -3.16 3.31 12.73
N PRO A 146 -4.10 3.68 11.83
CA PRO A 146 -3.77 4.08 10.46
C PRO A 146 -2.79 5.26 10.39
N GLU A 147 -2.80 6.15 11.39
CA GLU A 147 -1.86 7.29 11.48
C GLU A 147 -0.42 6.87 11.74
N GLU A 148 -0.17 5.65 12.23
CA GLU A 148 1.19 5.14 12.38
C GLU A 148 1.76 4.59 11.07
N ILE A 149 0.94 4.45 10.02
CA ILE A 149 1.34 3.92 8.72
C ILE A 149 1.71 5.10 7.81
N GLY A 150 3.01 5.35 7.64
CA GLY A 150 3.52 6.58 7.03
C GLY A 150 2.95 6.89 5.64
N TYR A 151 2.87 5.92 4.74
CA TYR A 151 2.32 6.19 3.40
C TYR A 151 0.81 6.50 3.42
N LEU A 152 0.03 5.90 4.33
CA LEU A 152 -1.39 6.25 4.50
C LEU A 152 -1.55 7.65 5.09
N HIS A 153 -0.72 7.98 6.09
CA HIS A 153 -0.67 9.32 6.66
C HIS A 153 -0.38 10.39 5.59
N TYR A 154 0.62 10.17 4.73
CA TYR A 154 0.92 11.09 3.64
C TYR A 154 -0.21 11.18 2.61
N CYS A 155 -0.84 10.05 2.24
CA CYS A 155 -1.98 10.07 1.31
C CYS A 155 -3.17 10.87 1.89
N ARG A 156 -3.49 10.69 3.17
CA ARG A 156 -4.52 11.45 3.88
C ARG A 156 -4.19 12.94 3.89
N ARG A 157 -2.97 13.28 4.33
CA ARG A 157 -2.49 14.66 4.43
C ARG A 157 -2.55 15.41 3.09
N MET A 158 -2.40 14.68 1.99
CA MET A 158 -2.41 15.20 0.63
C MET A 158 -3.75 15.06 -0.08
N ASN A 159 -4.81 14.69 0.67
CA ASN A 159 -6.18 14.61 0.18
C ASN A 159 -6.32 13.69 -1.05
N LEU A 160 -5.60 12.56 -1.08
CA LEU A 160 -5.74 11.55 -2.14
C LEU A 160 -6.96 10.64 -1.96
N GLY A 161 -7.57 10.66 -0.78
CA GLY A 161 -8.77 9.91 -0.41
C GLY A 161 -9.16 10.23 1.04
N GLU A 162 -10.13 9.50 1.58
CA GLU A 162 -10.53 9.64 2.97
C GLU A 162 -9.66 8.78 3.90
N GLY A 163 -8.97 9.47 4.82
CA GLY A 163 -8.09 8.84 5.81
C GLY A 163 -8.58 8.93 7.25
N ASP A 164 -9.73 9.56 7.48
CA ASP A 164 -10.40 9.62 8.78
C ASP A 164 -11.44 8.50 8.87
N LEU A 165 -11.19 7.50 9.71
CA LEU A 165 -12.07 6.36 9.89
C LEU A 165 -13.52 6.77 10.24
N ASN A 166 -13.72 7.88 10.95
CA ASN A 166 -15.05 8.35 11.34
C ASN A 166 -15.86 8.93 10.18
N LYS A 167 -15.20 9.25 9.06
CA LYS A 167 -15.84 9.77 7.85
C LYS A 167 -16.05 8.69 6.79
N ILE A 168 -15.50 7.50 7.00
CA ILE A 168 -15.67 6.36 6.10
C ILE A 168 -16.99 5.67 6.42
N GLN A 169 -17.92 5.68 5.46
CA GLN A 169 -19.12 4.87 5.56
C GLN A 169 -18.80 3.43 5.15
N VAL A 170 -18.84 2.52 6.13
CA VAL A 170 -18.73 1.09 5.86
C VAL A 170 -20.12 0.49 5.66
N VAL A 171 -20.30 -0.23 4.55
CA VAL A 171 -21.50 -1.02 4.27
C VAL A 171 -21.16 -2.50 4.47
N GLY A 172 -22.00 -3.22 5.22
CA GLY A 172 -21.79 -4.63 5.54
C GLY A 172 -21.63 -4.85 7.05
N GLU A 173 -20.70 -5.73 7.43
CA GLU A 173 -20.45 -6.06 8.83
C GLU A 173 -19.79 -4.89 9.57
N ASP A 174 -20.07 -4.80 10.88
CA ASP A 174 -19.46 -3.83 11.76
C ASP A 174 -17.94 -4.10 11.89
N ILE A 175 -17.13 -3.09 11.57
CA ILE A 175 -15.67 -3.18 11.59
C ILE A 175 -15.11 -3.52 12.97
N ASP A 176 -15.82 -3.17 14.05
CA ASP A 176 -15.40 -3.50 15.41
C ASP A 176 -15.62 -4.98 15.74
N LYS A 177 -16.60 -5.63 15.11
CA LYS A 177 -16.88 -7.07 15.33
C LYS A 177 -15.91 -7.99 14.59
N VAL A 178 -15.38 -7.52 13.46
CA VAL A 178 -14.39 -8.27 12.67
C VAL A 178 -12.95 -7.90 13.03
N LYS A 179 -12.76 -6.87 13.85
CA LYS A 179 -11.44 -6.42 14.30
C LYS A 179 -10.72 -7.52 15.05
N ARG A 180 -9.47 -7.76 14.67
CA ARG A 180 -8.56 -8.69 15.34
C ARG A 180 -7.21 -8.02 15.49
N LYS A 181 -6.69 -8.03 16.72
CA LYS A 181 -5.35 -7.49 16.99
C LYS A 181 -4.29 -8.41 16.41
N PHE A 182 -3.69 -8.01 15.30
CA PHE A 182 -2.60 -8.77 14.69
C PHE A 182 -1.34 -8.63 15.52
N ARG A 183 -0.51 -9.69 15.52
CA ARG A 183 0.85 -9.59 16.03
C ARG A 183 1.67 -8.72 15.07
N PRO A 184 2.25 -7.59 15.52
CA PRO A 184 3.07 -6.76 14.67
C PRO A 184 4.35 -7.49 14.24
N HIS A 185 4.99 -7.00 13.17
CA HIS A 185 6.35 -7.41 12.84
C HIS A 185 7.32 -7.06 14.00
N PRO A 186 8.37 -7.87 14.29
CA PRO A 186 9.33 -7.56 15.36
C PRO A 186 9.99 -6.17 15.26
N SER A 187 10.05 -5.58 14.07
CA SER A 187 10.60 -4.24 13.83
C SER A 187 9.58 -3.11 13.98
N TYR A 188 8.34 -3.36 14.41
CA TYR A 188 7.25 -2.38 14.44
C TYR A 188 7.61 -1.04 15.10
N GLU A 189 8.28 -1.06 16.26
CA GLU A 189 8.75 0.16 16.91
C GLU A 189 9.77 0.95 16.08
N ALA A 190 10.62 0.26 15.32
CA ALA A 190 11.56 0.91 14.41
C ALA A 190 10.84 1.47 13.18
N GLN A 191 9.81 0.78 12.68
CA GLN A 191 9.04 1.21 11.52
C GLN A 191 8.30 2.53 11.75
N LYS A 192 7.86 2.80 13.00
CA LYS A 192 7.25 4.10 13.38
C LYS A 192 8.18 5.30 13.23
N LYS A 193 9.49 5.08 13.02
CA LYS A 193 10.48 6.13 12.70
C LYS A 193 10.44 6.54 11.22
N TRP A 194 9.26 6.58 10.61
CA TRP A 194 9.06 7.03 9.24
C TRP A 194 8.83 8.53 9.13
N MET A 195 8.43 9.20 10.23
CA MET A 195 8.13 10.63 10.22
C MET A 195 9.36 11.44 9.77
N ILE A 196 9.11 12.36 8.84
CA ILE A 196 10.07 13.33 8.33
C ILE A 196 9.75 14.66 9.02
N GLU A 197 10.76 15.39 9.48
CA GLU A 197 10.56 16.72 10.05
C GLU A 197 9.82 17.65 9.10
N GLU A 198 8.92 18.45 9.66
CA GLU A 198 7.95 19.26 8.91
C GLU A 198 8.59 20.24 7.91
N GLU A 199 9.70 20.87 8.31
CA GLU A 199 10.47 21.78 7.44
C GLU A 199 11.08 21.03 6.25
N LEU A 200 11.69 19.87 6.49
CA LEU A 200 12.25 19.03 5.43
C LEU A 200 11.15 18.49 4.52
N LEU A 201 10.06 17.98 5.10
CA LEU A 201 8.93 17.44 4.36
C LEU A 201 8.33 18.49 3.42
N SER A 202 8.12 19.72 3.90
CA SER A 202 7.63 20.84 3.09
C SER A 202 8.52 21.08 1.86
N ARG A 203 9.85 21.00 2.01
CA ARG A 203 10.80 21.15 0.90
C ARG A 203 10.78 20.00 -0.10
N LEU A 204 10.45 18.79 0.34
CA LEU A 204 10.39 17.59 -0.51
C LEU A 204 9.09 17.48 -1.32
N LEU A 205 8.06 18.21 -0.91
CA LEU A 205 6.73 18.22 -1.52
C LEU A 205 6.54 19.32 -2.57
N ILE A 206 7.44 20.31 -2.60
CA ILE A 206 7.57 21.34 -3.64
C ILE A 206 8.35 20.76 -4.83
#